data_AF-V5F467-F1
#
_entry.id   AF-V5F467-F1
#
_cell.length_a   1.000
_cell.length_b   1.000
_cell.length_c   1.000
_cell.angle_alpha   90.00
_cell.angle_beta   90.00
_cell.angle_gamma   90.00
#
_symmetry.space_group_name_H-M   'P 1'
#
loop_
_entity.id
_entity.type
_entity.pdbx_description
1 polymer ?
#
loop_
_entity_poly.entity_id
_entity_poly.type
_entity_poly.pdbx_seq_one_letter_code
_entity_poly.pdbx_strand_id
1 'polypeptide(L)'
;MVVVWRKAKRRKDKTNKGERARRSKKSRACAAREKEPWLLATSLPRKTHSAAKVVKLYSTRMQIEEAFRDLKTGLKMNDGDTRIARRLSVLLLIATIAQYLLYLLGLTVRAAGKQWQHQANSVKHRYVLSNQYIGPRAYKDKRLRLKKADWQSALCMLKRLTEEPHAG
;
A
#
# COMPACT_ATOMS: atom_id res chain seq x y z
N MET A 1 23.62 -9.47 10.82
CA MET A 1 22.88 -8.57 11.72
C MET A 1 23.07 -7.12 11.27
N VAL A 2 22.00 -6.30 11.28
CA VAL A 2 22.02 -4.88 10.93
C VAL A 2 21.31 -4.11 12.05
N VAL A 3 21.95 -3.06 12.57
CA VAL A 3 21.38 -2.17 13.59
C VAL A 3 21.07 -0.82 12.93
N VAL A 4 19.85 -0.31 13.08
CA VAL A 4 19.46 1.00 12.55
C VAL A 4 18.79 1.87 13.59
N TRP A 5 19.32 3.08 13.71
CA TRP A 5 18.72 4.16 14.48
C TRP A 5 17.96 5.09 13.53
N ARG A 6 16.65 5.26 13.78
CA ARG A 6 15.83 6.16 12.98
C ARG A 6 15.82 7.55 13.59
N LYS A 7 16.13 8.57 12.77
CA LYS A 7 15.95 9.96 13.17
C LYS A 7 14.46 10.26 13.37
N ALA A 8 14.13 10.91 14.49
CA ALA A 8 12.75 11.27 14.81
C ALA A 8 12.18 12.25 13.75
N LYS A 9 11.05 11.89 13.13
CA LYS A 9 10.38 12.72 12.11
C LYS A 9 9.60 13.92 12.67
N ARG A 10 9.69 14.20 13.98
CA ARG A 10 9.02 15.30 14.71
C ARG A 10 7.53 15.51 14.37
N ARG A 11 6.82 14.47 13.94
CA ARG A 11 5.39 14.53 13.61
C ARG A 11 4.58 14.71 14.90
N LYS A 12 3.64 15.66 14.90
CA LYS A 12 2.71 15.91 16.01
C LYS A 12 1.28 15.72 15.49
N ASP A 13 0.51 14.90 16.19
CA ASP A 13 -0.92 14.76 15.96
C ASP A 13 -1.62 16.04 16.46
N LYS A 14 -2.24 16.81 15.57
CA LYS A 14 -2.88 18.09 15.95
C LYS A 14 -4.33 17.84 16.36
N THR A 15 -4.83 18.57 17.35
CA THR A 15 -6.27 18.62 17.62
C THR A 15 -6.99 19.40 16.51
N ASN A 16 -8.32 19.24 16.41
CA ASN A 16 -9.14 19.97 15.43
C ASN A 16 -8.93 21.50 15.49
N LYS A 17 -8.68 22.03 16.69
CA LYS A 17 -8.35 23.45 16.92
C LYS A 17 -6.89 23.85 16.62
N GLY A 18 -6.01 22.90 16.29
CA GLY A 18 -4.62 23.15 15.86
C GLY A 18 -3.64 23.63 16.94
N GLU A 19 -4.12 24.18 18.05
CA GLU A 19 -3.32 24.83 19.09
C GLU A 19 -2.41 23.89 19.88
N ARG A 20 -2.78 22.61 20.03
CA ARG A 20 -2.05 21.64 20.87
C ARG A 20 -1.94 20.28 20.20
N ALA A 21 -0.85 19.59 20.51
CA ALA A 21 -0.70 18.21 20.11
C ALA A 21 -1.65 17.32 20.92
N ARG A 22 -2.38 16.42 20.25
CA ARG A 22 -3.31 15.48 20.85
C ARG A 22 -2.56 14.56 21.83
N ARG A 23 -2.97 14.54 23.10
CA ARG A 23 -2.33 13.74 24.16
C ARG A 23 -2.86 12.30 24.25
N SER A 24 -3.09 11.63 23.11
CA SER A 24 -3.56 10.24 23.09
C SER A 24 -2.52 9.29 23.71
N LYS A 25 -2.96 8.40 24.63
CA LYS A 25 -2.10 7.36 25.23
C LYS A 25 -1.55 6.42 24.14
N LYS A 26 -2.40 6.01 23.20
CA LYS A 26 -2.04 5.14 22.07
C LYS A 26 -1.00 5.80 21.16
N SER A 27 -1.20 7.07 20.82
CA SER A 27 -0.26 7.84 19.98
C SER A 27 1.13 7.93 20.63
N ARG A 28 1.19 8.23 21.93
CA ARG A 28 2.44 8.30 22.69
C ARG A 28 3.14 6.95 22.82
N ALA A 29 2.40 5.87 23.06
CA ALA A 29 2.95 4.52 23.09
C ALA A 29 3.56 4.10 21.75
N CYS A 30 2.87 4.38 20.63
CA CYS A 30 3.43 4.16 19.29
C CYS A 30 4.69 5.01 19.05
N ALA A 31 4.67 6.29 19.44
CA ALA A 31 5.83 7.17 19.28
C ALA A 31 7.04 6.75 20.14
N ALA A 32 6.82 6.16 21.31
CA ALA A 32 7.88 5.58 22.13
C ALA A 32 8.49 4.34 21.46
N ARG A 33 7.65 3.42 20.97
CA ARG A 33 8.10 2.21 20.25
C ARG A 33 8.92 2.53 19.00
N GLU A 34 8.55 3.57 18.25
CA GLU A 34 9.30 4.01 17.06
C GLU A 34 10.68 4.62 17.37
N LYS A 35 11.00 4.91 18.64
CA LYS A 35 12.35 5.36 19.04
C LYS A 35 13.32 4.21 19.25
N GLU A 36 12.82 2.99 19.44
CA GLU A 36 13.67 1.82 19.65
C GLU A 36 14.46 1.50 18.38
N PRO A 37 15.77 1.21 18.48
CA PRO A 37 16.57 0.85 17.32
C PRO A 37 16.07 -0.46 16.70
N TRP A 38 16.07 -0.53 15.38
CA TRP A 38 15.76 -1.75 14.68
C TRP A 38 16.97 -2.68 14.68
N LEU A 39 16.81 -3.84 15.33
CA LEU A 39 17.78 -4.94 15.29
C LEU A 39 17.29 -5.99 14.28
N LEU A 40 17.94 -6.06 13.12
CA LEU A 40 17.55 -6.96 12.03
C LEU A 40 18.55 -8.10 11.88
N ALA A 41 18.11 -9.31 12.21
CA ALA A 41 18.78 -10.54 11.79
C ALA A 41 18.33 -10.88 10.35
N THR A 42 19.28 -11.16 9.46
CA THR A 42 19.00 -11.49 8.07
C THR A 42 19.97 -12.54 7.57
N SER A 43 19.46 -13.50 6.80
CA SER A 43 20.22 -14.51 6.06
C SER A 43 20.65 -14.04 4.67
N LEU A 44 20.30 -12.80 4.29
CA LEU A 44 20.66 -12.25 2.98
C LEU A 44 22.19 -12.11 2.84
N PRO A 45 22.78 -12.50 1.69
CA PRO A 45 24.21 -12.42 1.49
C PRO A 45 24.71 -10.97 1.61
N ARG A 46 25.69 -10.75 2.49
CA ARG A 46 26.28 -9.42 2.72
C ARG A 46 26.92 -8.80 1.48
N LYS A 47 27.39 -9.63 0.53
CA LYS A 47 28.05 -9.19 -0.70
C LYS A 47 27.07 -8.54 -1.69
N THR A 48 25.80 -8.94 -1.70
CA THR A 48 24.79 -8.48 -2.67
C THR A 48 23.80 -7.47 -2.06
N HIS A 49 23.56 -7.56 -0.76
CA HIS A 49 22.60 -6.69 -0.05
C HIS A 49 23.30 -5.81 0.98
N SER A 50 23.34 -4.50 0.70
CA SER A 50 23.76 -3.50 1.67
C SER A 50 22.76 -3.39 2.82
N ALA A 51 23.24 -2.92 3.98
CA ALA A 51 22.38 -2.64 5.14
C ALA A 51 21.17 -1.76 4.79
N ALA A 52 21.35 -0.78 3.90
CA ALA A 52 20.27 0.08 3.41
C ALA A 52 19.20 -0.71 2.63
N LYS A 53 19.59 -1.67 1.78
CA LYS A 53 18.65 -2.55 1.06
C LYS A 53 17.87 -3.45 2.03
N VAL A 54 18.54 -4.03 3.02
CA VAL A 54 17.90 -4.85 4.06
C VAL A 54 16.85 -4.04 4.84
N VAL A 55 17.17 -2.79 5.16
CA VAL A 55 16.26 -1.89 5.89
C VAL A 55 15.10 -1.44 5.00
N LYS A 56 15.33 -1.16 3.71
CA LYS A 56 14.27 -0.88 2.74
C LYS A 56 13.32 -2.07 2.63
N LEU A 57 13.86 -3.29 2.54
CA LEU A 57 13.05 -4.52 2.51
C LEU A 57 12.25 -4.69 3.81
N TYR A 58 12.88 -4.55 4.98
CA TYR A 58 12.15 -4.67 6.24
C TYR A 58 11.07 -3.59 6.41
N SER A 59 11.28 -2.40 5.83
CA SER A 59 10.30 -1.32 5.89
C SER A 59 8.97 -1.64 5.19
N THR A 60 8.95 -2.61 4.26
CA THR A 60 7.71 -3.06 3.60
C THR A 60 6.80 -3.87 4.52
N ARG A 61 7.29 -4.36 5.68
CA ARG A 61 6.48 -5.08 6.68
C ARG A 61 5.24 -4.27 7.10
N MET A 62 5.37 -2.95 7.21
CA MET A 62 4.27 -2.06 7.57
C MET A 62 3.17 -2.06 6.50
N GLN A 63 3.54 -2.12 5.20
CA GLN A 63 2.58 -2.17 4.10
C GLN A 63 1.77 -3.47 4.15
N ILE A 64 2.40 -4.58 4.56
CA ILE A 64 1.72 -5.86 4.74
C ILE A 64 0.69 -5.78 5.88
N GLU A 65 1.06 -5.20 7.02
CA GLU A 65 0.13 -5.00 8.15
C GLU A 65 -1.04 -4.08 7.78
N GLU A 66 -0.79 -3.03 7.02
CA GLU A 66 -1.83 -2.12 6.51
C GLU A 66 -2.75 -2.83 5.51
N ALA A 67 -2.21 -3.60 4.57
CA ALA A 67 -2.99 -4.40 3.64
C ALA A 67 -3.90 -5.41 4.37
N PHE A 68 -3.41 -6.09 5.42
CA PHE A 68 -4.25 -6.97 6.23
C PHE A 68 -5.36 -6.22 6.99
N ARG A 69 -5.09 -5.00 7.43
CA ARG A 69 -6.10 -4.15 8.09
C ARG A 69 -7.17 -3.71 7.09
N ASP A 70 -6.76 -3.27 5.91
CA ASP A 70 -7.67 -2.84 4.84
C ASP A 70 -8.52 -4.01 4.31
N LEU A 71 -7.98 -5.23 4.25
CA LEU A 71 -8.78 -6.42 3.95
C LEU A 71 -9.87 -6.64 4.99
N LYS A 72 -9.58 -6.44 6.29
CA LYS A 72 -10.58 -6.61 7.36
C LYS A 72 -11.68 -5.55 7.32
N THR A 73 -11.32 -4.28 7.13
CA THR A 73 -12.27 -3.16 7.20
C THR A 73 -12.88 -2.78 5.85
N GLY A 74 -12.10 -2.83 4.77
CA GLY A 74 -12.49 -2.41 3.43
C GLY A 74 -13.32 -3.43 2.67
N LEU A 75 -13.05 -4.73 2.84
CA LEU A 75 -13.84 -5.81 2.26
C LEU A 75 -14.89 -6.38 3.23
N LYS A 76 -15.13 -5.69 4.37
CA LYS A 76 -16.13 -6.09 5.37
C LYS A 76 -15.97 -7.53 5.83
N MET A 77 -14.75 -8.04 5.87
CA MET A 77 -14.51 -9.45 6.21
C MET A 77 -14.89 -9.76 7.65
N ASN A 78 -14.99 -8.74 8.51
CA ASN A 78 -15.53 -8.83 9.86
C ASN A 78 -17.06 -9.05 9.89
N ASP A 79 -17.81 -8.67 8.86
CA ASP A 79 -19.28 -8.77 8.84
C ASP A 79 -19.74 -10.24 8.77
N GLY A 80 -18.88 -11.14 8.30
CA GLY A 80 -19.17 -12.57 8.21
C GLY A 80 -19.01 -13.37 9.51
N ASP A 81 -18.47 -12.76 10.59
CA ASP A 81 -18.12 -13.34 11.91
C ASP A 81 -17.68 -14.82 11.91
N THR A 82 -17.06 -15.27 10.82
CA THR A 82 -16.80 -16.68 10.59
C THR A 82 -15.41 -17.00 11.10
N ARG A 83 -15.32 -17.86 12.11
CA ARG A 83 -14.03 -18.31 12.70
C ARG A 83 -13.50 -19.60 12.10
N ILE A 84 -14.19 -20.16 11.11
CA ILE A 84 -13.82 -21.41 10.45
C ILE A 84 -12.70 -21.14 9.45
N ALA A 85 -11.51 -21.71 9.70
CA ALA A 85 -10.31 -21.49 8.89
C ALA A 85 -10.53 -21.74 7.39
N ARG A 86 -11.21 -22.84 7.01
CA ARG A 86 -11.51 -23.16 5.60
C ARG A 86 -12.34 -22.07 4.92
N ARG A 87 -13.34 -21.51 5.61
CA ARG A 87 -14.18 -20.43 5.06
C ARG A 87 -13.40 -19.12 4.95
N LEU A 88 -12.59 -18.80 5.96
CA LEU A 88 -11.69 -17.65 5.92
C LEU A 88 -10.68 -17.74 4.77
N SER A 89 -10.12 -18.92 4.50
CA SER A 89 -9.20 -19.12 3.36
C SER A 89 -9.88 -18.86 2.02
N VAL A 90 -11.12 -19.32 1.83
CA VAL A 90 -11.89 -19.05 0.61
C VAL A 90 -12.22 -17.56 0.48
N LEU A 91 -12.66 -16.91 1.56
CA LEU A 91 -12.93 -15.48 1.56
C LEU A 91 -11.67 -14.65 1.27
N LEU A 92 -10.53 -15.04 1.83
CA LEU A 92 -9.23 -14.43 1.55
C LEU A 92 -8.84 -14.62 0.08
N LEU A 93 -9.07 -15.80 -0.49
CA LEU A 93 -8.80 -16.04 -1.91
C LEU A 93 -9.65 -15.13 -2.80
N ILE A 94 -10.96 -15.07 -2.56
CA ILE A 94 -11.88 -14.19 -3.31
C ILE A 94 -11.46 -12.72 -3.15
N ALA A 95 -11.14 -12.31 -1.93
CA ALA A 95 -10.64 -10.96 -1.63
C ALA A 95 -9.36 -10.63 -2.41
N THR A 96 -8.39 -11.54 -2.46
CA THR A 96 -7.14 -11.33 -3.20
C THR A 96 -7.37 -11.23 -4.70
N ILE A 97 -8.26 -12.05 -5.27
CA ILE A 97 -8.62 -11.99 -6.69
C ILE A 97 -9.31 -10.65 -6.99
N ALA A 98 -10.27 -10.24 -6.18
CA ALA A 98 -10.95 -8.97 -6.34
C ALA A 98 -9.97 -7.78 -6.27
N GLN A 99 -9.06 -7.79 -5.29
CA GLN A 99 -8.05 -6.75 -5.15
C GLN A 99 -7.07 -6.71 -6.33
N TYR A 100 -6.71 -7.89 -6.87
CA TYR A 100 -5.89 -7.99 -8.08
C TYR A 100 -6.59 -7.40 -9.31
N LEU A 101 -7.88 -7.70 -9.51
CA LEU A 101 -8.66 -7.14 -10.61
C LEU A 101 -8.80 -5.61 -10.49
N LEU A 102 -9.03 -5.10 -9.29
CA LEU A 102 -9.07 -3.66 -9.03
C LEU A 102 -7.71 -2.99 -9.27
N TYR A 103 -6.62 -3.65 -8.92
CA TYR A 103 -5.27 -3.18 -9.22
C TYR A 103 -5.00 -3.11 -10.72
N LEU A 104 -5.40 -4.15 -11.48
CA LEU A 104 -5.32 -4.15 -12.95
C LEU A 104 -6.16 -3.02 -13.55
N LEU A 105 -7.37 -2.78 -13.04
CA LEU A 105 -8.21 -1.67 -13.48
C LEU A 105 -7.56 -0.31 -13.19
N GLY A 106 -6.89 -0.16 -12.04
CA GLY A 106 -6.10 1.03 -11.74
C GLY A 106 -4.94 1.22 -12.71
N LEU A 107 -4.25 0.13 -13.08
CA LEU A 107 -3.18 0.14 -14.08
C LEU A 107 -3.68 0.52 -15.48
N THR A 108 -4.85 0.05 -15.90
CA THR A 108 -5.41 0.39 -17.22
C THR A 108 -5.86 1.84 -17.31
N VAL A 109 -6.47 2.37 -16.25
CA VAL A 109 -6.82 3.78 -16.15
C VAL A 109 -5.58 4.66 -16.21
N ARG A 110 -4.48 4.20 -15.60
CA ARG A 110 -3.17 4.84 -15.67
C ARG A 110 -2.57 4.75 -17.08
N ALA A 111 -2.65 3.59 -17.73
CA ALA A 111 -2.21 3.37 -19.12
C ALA A 111 -2.95 4.32 -20.09
N ALA A 112 -4.26 4.47 -19.90
CA ALA A 112 -5.12 5.33 -20.69
C ALA A 112 -4.92 6.83 -20.40
N GLY A 113 -4.07 7.20 -19.42
CA GLY A 113 -3.87 8.59 -19.00
C GLY A 113 -5.08 9.24 -18.32
N LYS A 114 -6.10 8.46 -17.93
CA LYS A 114 -7.36 8.96 -17.35
C LYS A 114 -7.31 9.13 -15.84
N GLN A 115 -6.17 8.81 -15.21
CA GLN A 115 -5.93 8.93 -13.78
C GLN A 115 -6.20 10.35 -13.22
N TRP A 116 -6.03 11.39 -14.02
CA TRP A 116 -6.27 12.79 -13.61
C TRP A 116 -7.71 13.06 -13.18
N GLN A 117 -8.69 12.35 -13.74
CA GLN A 117 -10.11 12.50 -13.41
C GLN A 117 -10.42 12.04 -11.98
N HIS A 118 -9.52 11.26 -11.37
CA HIS A 118 -9.67 10.74 -10.02
C HIS A 118 -8.72 11.42 -9.01
N GLN A 119 -7.92 12.40 -9.46
CA GLN A 119 -6.95 13.13 -8.65
C GLN A 119 -7.39 14.58 -8.44
N ALA A 120 -7.65 14.96 -7.19
CA ALA A 120 -7.99 16.34 -6.83
C ALA A 120 -6.75 17.27 -6.76
N ASN A 121 -5.54 16.72 -6.72
CA ASN A 121 -4.30 17.48 -6.60
C ASN A 121 -3.79 17.96 -7.96
N SER A 122 -3.38 19.23 -8.06
CA SER A 122 -2.82 19.88 -9.26
C SER A 122 -1.49 19.33 -9.77
N VAL A 123 -0.91 18.32 -9.11
CA VAL A 123 0.37 17.71 -9.47
C VAL A 123 0.19 16.78 -10.67
N LYS A 124 0.63 17.23 -11.86
CA LYS A 124 0.50 16.50 -13.13
C LYS A 124 1.77 15.76 -13.61
N HIS A 125 2.91 15.96 -12.95
CA HIS A 125 4.19 15.41 -13.38
C HIS A 125 4.53 14.03 -12.77
N ARG A 126 3.72 13.55 -11.81
CA ARG A 126 3.94 12.26 -11.15
C ARG A 126 2.62 11.60 -10.75
N TYR A 127 2.64 10.28 -10.68
CA TYR A 127 1.51 9.51 -10.16
C TYR A 127 1.45 9.65 -8.64
N VAL A 128 0.40 10.32 -8.14
CA VAL A 128 0.23 10.59 -6.70
C VAL A 128 -0.62 9.53 -6.01
N LEU A 129 -1.60 8.97 -6.71
CA LEU A 129 -2.53 7.98 -6.16
C LEU A 129 -2.08 6.56 -6.52
N SER A 130 -2.22 5.63 -5.57
CA SER A 130 -1.95 4.21 -5.81
C SER A 130 -2.99 3.60 -6.74
N ASN A 131 -2.58 2.60 -7.53
CA ASN A 131 -3.49 1.89 -8.45
C ASN A 131 -4.65 1.24 -7.67
N GLN A 132 -4.40 0.77 -6.45
CA GLN A 132 -5.41 0.18 -5.56
C GLN A 132 -6.49 1.18 -5.12
N TYR A 133 -6.18 2.48 -5.12
CA TYR A 133 -7.15 3.54 -4.79
C TYR A 133 -7.92 4.02 -6.03
N ILE A 134 -7.27 4.01 -7.19
CA ILE A 134 -7.89 4.40 -8.47
C ILE A 134 -8.86 3.33 -8.96
N GLY A 135 -8.49 2.05 -8.87
CA GLY A 135 -9.30 0.92 -9.35
C GLY A 135 -10.75 0.93 -8.86
N PRO A 136 -11.01 1.01 -7.54
CA PRO A 136 -12.38 1.07 -7.01
C PRO A 136 -13.17 2.30 -7.48
N ARG A 137 -12.51 3.43 -7.76
CA ARG A 137 -13.17 4.64 -8.26
C ARG A 137 -13.49 4.55 -9.74
N ALA A 138 -12.55 4.04 -10.51
CA ALA A 138 -12.74 3.72 -11.90
C ALA A 138 -13.90 2.74 -12.10
N TYR A 139 -14.02 1.73 -11.24
CA TYR A 139 -15.15 0.80 -11.25
C TYR A 139 -16.50 1.49 -11.01
N LYS A 140 -16.55 2.50 -10.14
CA LYS A 140 -17.76 3.27 -9.85
C LYS A 140 -18.07 4.35 -10.91
N ASP A 141 -17.11 4.68 -11.77
CA ASP A 141 -17.25 5.72 -12.77
C ASP A 141 -17.91 5.19 -14.05
N LYS A 142 -19.19 5.52 -14.24
CA LYS A 142 -19.98 5.12 -15.41
C LYS A 142 -19.52 5.79 -16.72
N ARG A 143 -18.70 6.85 -16.65
CA ARG A 143 -18.20 7.60 -17.81
C ARG A 143 -16.87 7.05 -18.32
N LEU A 144 -16.25 6.13 -17.58
CA LEU A 144 -14.98 5.53 -17.95
C LEU A 144 -15.15 4.61 -19.16
N ARG A 145 -14.44 4.94 -20.24
CA ARG A 145 -14.32 4.09 -21.44
C ARG A 145 -12.88 3.63 -21.60
N LEU A 146 -12.62 2.33 -21.53
CA LEU A 146 -11.30 1.74 -21.74
C LEU A 146 -11.31 0.95 -23.05
N LYS A 147 -10.27 1.10 -23.86
CA LYS A 147 -10.09 0.35 -25.11
C LYS A 147 -9.26 -0.90 -24.86
N LYS A 148 -9.34 -1.88 -25.76
CA LYS A 148 -8.51 -3.11 -25.69
C LYS A 148 -7.01 -2.80 -25.65
N ALA A 149 -6.56 -1.75 -26.34
CA ALA A 149 -5.18 -1.29 -26.34
C ALA A 149 -4.70 -0.83 -24.95
N ASP A 150 -5.59 -0.22 -24.14
CA ASP A 150 -5.27 0.21 -22.77
C ASP A 150 -5.03 -1.00 -21.86
N TRP A 151 -5.80 -2.07 -22.05
CA TRP A 151 -5.63 -3.35 -21.36
C TRP A 151 -4.33 -4.04 -21.73
N GLN A 152 -3.99 -4.08 -23.02
CA GLN A 152 -2.72 -4.64 -23.49
C GLN A 152 -1.52 -3.85 -22.93
N SER A 153 -1.62 -2.53 -22.91
CA SER A 153 -0.59 -1.66 -22.34
C SER A 153 -0.42 -1.88 -20.84
N ALA A 154 -1.52 -2.06 -20.11
CA ALA A 154 -1.49 -2.41 -18.68
C ALA A 154 -0.84 -3.77 -18.41
N LEU A 155 -1.10 -4.77 -19.24
CA LEU A 155 -0.48 -6.09 -19.13
C LEU A 155 1.03 -6.03 -19.41
N CYS A 156 1.46 -5.27 -20.42
CA CYS A 156 2.89 -5.03 -20.68
C CYS A 156 3.56 -4.31 -19.49
N MET A 157 2.91 -3.29 -18.93
CA MET A 157 3.41 -2.62 -17.73
C MET A 157 3.49 -3.56 -16.52
N LEU A 158 2.48 -4.43 -16.33
CA LEU A 158 2.49 -5.42 -15.26
C LEU A 158 3.67 -6.37 -15.40
N LYS A 159 3.91 -6.91 -16.60
CA LYS A 159 5.05 -7.80 -16.88
C LYS A 159 6.38 -7.14 -16.53
N ARG A 160 6.55 -5.88 -16.96
CA ARG A 160 7.74 -5.09 -16.62
C ARG A 160 7.92 -4.90 -15.12
N LEU A 161 6.83 -4.64 -14.38
CA LEU A 161 6.87 -4.50 -12.92
C LEU A 161 7.22 -5.81 -12.19
N THR A 162 6.82 -6.95 -12.75
CA THR A 162 7.20 -8.27 -12.20
C THR A 162 8.64 -8.66 -12.52
N GLU A 163 9.18 -8.23 -13.66
CA GLU A 163 10.57 -8.48 -14.06
C GLU A 163 11.57 -7.60 -13.30
N GLU A 164 11.20 -6.34 -12.97
CA GLU A 164 12.03 -5.42 -12.19
C GLU A 164 11.35 -4.97 -10.87
N PRO A 165 11.36 -5.80 -9.81
CA PRO A 165 10.75 -5.48 -8.52
C PRO A 165 11.46 -4.34 -7.74
N HIS A 166 12.49 -3.70 -8.32
CA HIS A 166 13.37 -2.74 -7.63
C HIS A 166 13.20 -1.28 -8.07
N ALA A 167 12.41 -0.99 -9.11
CA ALA A 167 12.23 0.36 -9.65
C ALA A 167 11.01 1.11 -9.06
N GLY A 168 10.82 1.00 -7.75
CA GLY A 168 9.77 1.68 -6.97
C GLY A 168 10.30 2.48 -5.79
#